data_AF-A0A7K3PR48-F1
#
_entry.id   AF-A0A7K3PR48-F1
#
_cell.length_a   1.000
_cell.length_b   1.000
_cell.length_c   1.000
_cell.angle_alpha   90.00
_cell.angle_beta   90.00
_cell.angle_gamma   90.00
#
_symmetry.space_group_name_H-M   'P 1'
#
loop_
_entity.id
_entity.type
_entity.pdbx_description
1 polymer ?
#
loop_
_entity_poly.entity_id
_entity_poly.type
_entity_poly.pdbx_seq_one_letter_code
_entity_poly.pdbx_strand_id
1 'polypeptide(L)' 'MHLLVATAVPAERDAVARAFPAPGAEVPLPGIVLHRLPDGWDLLAAGVGPARAAASTA' A
#
# COMPACT_ATOMS: atom_id res chain seq x y z
N MET A 1 1.90 -10.47 -13.05
CA MET A 1 0.98 -9.32 -13.06
C MET A 1 1.13 -8.64 -11.71
N HIS A 2 1.26 -7.31 -11.66
CA HIS A 2 1.39 -6.58 -10.39
C HIS A 2 0.12 -5.78 -10.14
N LEU A 3 -0.43 -5.87 -8.93
CA LEU A 3 -1.61 -5.12 -8.51
C LEU A 3 -1.30 -4.24 -7.30
N LEU A 4 -1.64 -2.96 -7.39
CA LEU A 4 -1.55 -2.00 -6.30
C LEU A 4 -2.92 -1.84 -5.63
N VAL A 5 -2.97 -1.99 -4.30
CA VAL A 5 -4.11 -1.59 -3.48
C VAL A 5 -3.75 -0.32 -2.73
N ALA A 6 -4.34 0.80 -3.15
CA ALA A 6 -4.20 2.10 -2.49
C ALA A 6 -5.32 2.30 -1.47
N THR A 7 -4.95 2.43 -0.20
CA THR A 7 -5.84 2.78 0.91
C THR A 7 -5.60 4.22 1.36
N ALA A 8 -6.51 4.79 2.12
CA ALA A 8 -6.38 6.19 2.55
C ALA A 8 -5.48 6.33 3.78
N VAL A 9 -5.50 5.36 4.70
CA VAL A 9 -4.76 5.42 5.96
C VAL A 9 -4.00 4.12 6.26
N PRO A 10 -2.92 4.17 7.07
CA PRO A 10 -2.17 2.96 7.43
C PRO A 10 -3.03 1.86 8.05
N ALA A 11 -4.01 2.22 8.89
CA ALA A 11 -4.91 1.24 9.50
C ALA A 11 -5.70 0.41 8.48
N GLU A 12 -6.12 1.01 7.36
CA GLU A 12 -6.80 0.32 6.26
C GLU A 12 -5.82 -0.59 5.51
N ARG A 13 -4.62 -0.09 5.19
CA ARG A 13 -3.56 -0.90 4.54
C ARG A 13 -3.25 -2.14 5.37
N ASP A 14 -3.10 -1.96 6.68
CA ASP A 14 -2.76 -3.04 7.60
C ASP A 14 -3.91 -4.04 7.76
N ALA A 15 -5.16 -3.58 7.68
CA ALA A 15 -6.33 -4.45 7.62
C ALA A 15 -6.34 -5.31 6.34
N VAL A 16 -6.02 -4.72 5.20
CA VAL A 16 -5.87 -5.45 3.94
C VAL A 16 -4.70 -6.44 4.03
N ALA A 17 -3.56 -6.04 4.60
CA ALA A 17 -2.38 -6.90 4.75
C ALA A 17 -2.69 -8.17 5.56
N ARG A 18 -3.51 -8.07 6.61
CA ARG A 18 -3.93 -9.23 7.42
C ARG A 18 -4.81 -10.23 6.67
N ALA A 19 -5.36 -9.87 5.52
CA ALA A 19 -6.11 -10.79 4.67
C ALA A 19 -5.20 -11.74 3.87
N PHE A 20 -3.89 -11.46 3.80
CA PHE A 20 -2.92 -12.26 3.08
C PHE A 20 -2.22 -13.26 4.00
N PRO A 21 -1.92 -14.48 3.53
CA PRO A 21 -1.43 -15.57 4.37
C PRO A 21 0.05 -15.42 4.76
N ALA A 22 0.81 -14.58 4.06
CA ALA A 22 2.24 -14.42 4.25
C ALA A 22 2.60 -12.95 4.49
N PRO A 23 3.55 -12.67 5.40
CA PRO A 23 3.99 -11.31 5.67
C PRO A 23 4.69 -10.73 4.43
N GLY A 24 4.49 -9.43 4.21
CA GLY A 24 5.18 -8.68 3.16
C GLY A 24 6.51 -8.08 3.64
N ALA A 25 7.25 -7.55 2.67
CA ALA A 25 8.39 -6.67 2.92
C ALA A 25 7.96 -5.21 2.81
N GLU A 26 8.49 -4.37 3.70
CA GLU A 26 8.35 -2.93 3.59
C GLU A 26 9.43 -2.38 2.65
N VAL A 27 9.00 -1.55 1.70
CA VAL A 27 9.88 -0.86 0.76
C VAL A 27 9.70 0.65 1.01
N PRO A 28 10.68 1.32 1.64
CA PRO A 28 10.61 2.76 1.82
C PRO A 28 10.75 3.48 0.48
N LEU A 29 9.87 4.43 0.23
CA LEU A 29 9.86 5.32 -0.91
C LEU A 29 9.86 6.78 -0.41
N PRO A 30 10.14 7.77 -1.26
CA PRO A 30 10.06 9.18 -0.86
C PRO A 30 8.68 9.52 -0.28
N GLY A 31 8.62 9.78 1.03
CA GLY A 31 7.41 10.19 1.74
C GLY A 31 6.38 9.09 2.01
N ILE A 32 6.64 7.83 1.66
CA ILE A 32 5.68 6.73 1.85
C ILE A 32 6.37 5.37 2.01
N VAL A 33 5.65 4.37 2.54
CA VAL A 33 6.13 2.99 2.64
C VAL A 33 5.19 2.08 1.86
N LEU A 34 5.74 1.35 0.89
CA LEU A 34 5.02 0.34 0.11
C LEU A 34 5.17 -1.03 0.80
N HIS A 35 4.07 -1.73 0.99
CA HIS A 35 4.09 -3.10 1.51
C HIS A 35 4.01 -4.07 0.33
N ARG A 36 5.12 -4.72 0.02
CA ARG A 36 5.19 -5.72 -1.03
C ARG A 36 4.88 -7.09 -0.46
N LEU A 37 3.74 -7.63 -0.87
CA LEU A 37 3.30 -8.96 -0.51
C LEU A 37 3.72 -9.98 -1.60
N PRO A 38 3.66 -11.29 -1.31
CA PRO A 38 3.87 -12.33 -2.32
C PRO A 38 2.88 -12.21 -3.48
N ASP A 39 3.15 -12.95 -4.57
CA ASP A 39 2.26 -13.07 -5.73
C ASP A 39 1.95 -11.76 -6.48
N GLY A 40 2.77 -10.72 -6.31
CA GLY A 40 2.69 -9.47 -7.07
C GLY A 40 1.71 -8.43 -6.51
N TRP A 41 1.35 -8.53 -5.23
CA TRP A 41 0.50 -7.56 -4.56
C TRP A 41 1.34 -6.48 -3.86
N ASP A 42 1.02 -5.22 -4.11
CA ASP A 42 1.59 -4.09 -3.40
C ASP A 42 0.48 -3.33 -2.67
N LEU A 43 0.69 -2.98 -1.39
CA LEU A 43 -0.24 -2.19 -0.59
C LEU A 43 0.34 -0.85 -0.20
N LEU A 44 -0.46 0.21 -0.30
CA LEU A 44 -0.03 1.59 -0.08
C LEU A 44 -1.06 2.37 0.72
N ALA A 45 -0.62 3.08 1.76
CA ALA A 45 -1.44 4.10 2.42
C ALA A 45 -1.26 5.45 1.71
N ALA A 46 -2.01 5.66 0.62
CA ALA A 46 -1.88 6.79 -0.31
C ALA A 46 -2.37 8.13 0.28
N GLY A 47 -3.01 8.12 1.44
CA GLY A 47 -3.44 9.34 2.14
C GLY A 47 -4.88 9.77 1.85
N VAL A 48 -5.44 10.56 2.77
CA VAL A 48 -6.81 11.07 2.70
C VAL A 48 -6.91 12.27 1.74
N GLY A 49 -7.91 12.23 0.87
CA GLY A 49 -8.24 13.30 -0.07
C GLY A 49 -7.60 13.13 -1.46
N PRO A 50 -8.18 13.74 -2.50
CA PRO A 50 -7.84 13.45 -3.89
C PRO A 50 -6.41 13.85 -4.25
N ALA A 51 -5.93 15.00 -3.77
CA ALA A 51 -4.58 15.47 -4.10
C ALA A 51 -3.47 14.55 -3.56
N ARG A 52 -3.61 14.08 -2.32
CA ARG A 52 -2.60 13.20 -1.72
C ARG A 52 -2.66 11.80 -2.35
N ALA A 53 -3.85 11.24 -2.51
CA ALA A 53 -4.03 9.95 -3.16
C ALA A 53 -3.41 9.94 -4.57
N ALA A 54 -3.68 10.97 -5.37
CA ALA A 54 -3.10 11.10 -6.71
C ALA A 54 -1.57 11.22 -6.69
N ALA A 55 -1.01 12.06 -5.81
CA ALA A 55 0.44 12.23 -5.71
C ALA A 55 1.17 10.94 -5.28
N SER A 56 0.53 10.11 -4.47
CA SER A 56 1.11 8.85 -4.01
C SER A 56 1.05 7.71 -5.03
N THR A 57 0.17 7.79 -6.03
CA THR A 57 0.00 6.75 -7.06
C THR A 57 0.48 7.16 -8.45
N ALA A 58 1.09 8.34 -8.58
CA ALA A 58 1.63 8.87 -9.83
C ALA A 58 3.00 8.27 -10.19
#